data_AF-A0A947DK66-F1
#
_entry.id   AF-A0A947DK66-F1
#
_cell.length_a   1.000
_cell.length_b   1.000
_cell.length_c   1.000
_cell.angle_alpha   90.00
_cell.angle_beta   90.00
_cell.angle_gamma   90.00
#
_symmetry.space_group_name_H-M   'P 1'
#
loop_
_entity.id
_entity.type
_entity.pdbx_description
1 polymer ?
#
loop_
_entity_poly.entity_id
_entity_poly.type
_entity_poly.pdbx_seq_one_letter_code
_entity_poly.pdbx_strand_id
1 'polypeptide(L)'
;MLLGTSGALWLTEALIMPKASYAYTSRLNLFLALEQDEPYGSLVRRANMAARAGAQRSFDQDLLITEVVIIVTGENSDGISVPVLTLRVSRQEWSQQPVTEYWATYFRGAQTLLESSSSSSF
;
A
#
# COMPACT_ATOMS: atom_id res chain seq x y z
N MET A 1 31.06 -55.84 -37.69
CA MET A 1 31.39 -54.45 -38.08
C MET A 1 30.93 -53.53 -36.96
N LEU A 2 31.84 -52.72 -36.42
CA LEU A 2 31.67 -51.90 -35.21
C LEU A 2 31.03 -50.54 -35.57
N LEU A 3 30.14 -50.06 -34.68
CA LEU A 3 29.38 -48.81 -34.76
C LEU A 3 30.25 -47.54 -34.65
N GLY A 4 29.74 -46.41 -35.13
CA GLY A 4 30.30 -45.09 -34.81
C GLY A 4 29.48 -43.91 -35.33
N THR A 5 28.30 -43.66 -34.77
CA THR A 5 27.59 -42.38 -34.96
C THR A 5 28.07 -41.38 -33.90
N SER A 6 29.03 -40.55 -34.25
CA SER A 6 29.46 -39.42 -33.41
C SER A 6 28.45 -38.29 -33.51
N GLY A 7 27.44 -38.30 -32.64
CA GLY A 7 26.55 -37.15 -32.43
C GLY A 7 27.25 -36.10 -31.58
N ALA A 8 27.62 -34.98 -32.18
CA ALA A 8 28.11 -33.81 -31.45
C ALA A 8 26.93 -33.17 -30.70
N LEU A 9 26.81 -33.47 -29.40
CA LEU A 9 25.92 -32.76 -28.49
C LEU A 9 26.57 -31.41 -28.14
N TRP A 10 26.11 -30.34 -28.79
CA TRP A 10 26.39 -28.99 -28.34
C TRP A 10 25.63 -28.76 -27.02
N LEU A 11 26.31 -28.82 -25.89
CA LEU A 11 25.78 -28.29 -24.64
C LEU A 11 25.71 -26.77 -24.77
N THR A 12 24.51 -26.23 -25.03
CA THR A 12 24.23 -24.84 -24.69
C THR A 12 24.12 -24.76 -23.18
N GLU A 13 25.16 -24.29 -22.49
CA GLU A 13 25.04 -23.80 -21.13
C GLU A 13 24.00 -22.68 -21.12
N ALA A 14 22.80 -22.97 -20.64
CA ALA A 14 21.84 -21.93 -20.33
C ALA A 14 22.45 -21.10 -19.19
N LEU A 15 22.89 -19.88 -19.50
CA LEU A 15 23.29 -18.89 -18.50
C LEU A 15 22.10 -18.62 -17.57
N ILE A 16 22.07 -19.28 -16.42
CA ILE A 16 21.14 -18.95 -15.34
C ILE A 16 21.66 -17.67 -14.69
N MET A 17 21.32 -16.51 -15.26
CA MET A 17 21.58 -15.23 -14.60
C MET A 17 20.74 -15.19 -13.31
N PRO A 18 21.37 -15.06 -12.12
CA PRO A 18 20.61 -14.84 -10.90
C PRO A 18 19.80 -13.56 -11.08
N LYS A 19 18.47 -13.65 -10.95
CA LYS A 19 17.65 -12.44 -10.89
C LYS A 19 18.07 -11.68 -9.64
N ALA A 20 18.69 -10.52 -9.81
CA ALA A 20 18.95 -9.60 -8.72
C ALA A 20 17.61 -9.23 -8.08
N SER A 21 17.34 -9.80 -6.92
CA SER A 21 16.15 -9.52 -6.10
C SER A 21 16.38 -8.18 -5.41
N TYR A 22 15.84 -7.10 -5.96
CA TYR A 22 15.84 -5.80 -5.28
C TYR A 22 14.58 -5.67 -4.43
N ALA A 23 14.77 -5.66 -3.12
CA ALA A 23 13.73 -5.28 -2.18
C ALA A 23 13.38 -3.79 -2.37
N TYR A 24 12.11 -3.44 -2.41
CA TYR A 24 11.69 -2.04 -2.57
C TYR A 24 10.43 -1.69 -1.76
N THR A 25 10.22 -0.38 -1.60
CA THR A 25 9.06 0.18 -0.88
C THR A 25 7.91 0.48 -1.85
N SER A 26 6.72 -0.05 -1.58
CA SER A 26 5.49 0.33 -2.29
C SER A 26 4.86 1.58 -1.66
N ARG A 27 4.36 2.50 -2.48
CA ARG A 27 3.75 3.76 -2.03
C ARG A 27 2.36 3.92 -2.63
N LEU A 28 1.35 4.10 -1.79
CA LEU A 28 -0.05 4.23 -2.19
C LEU A 28 -0.66 5.50 -1.61
N ASN A 29 -1.45 6.21 -2.42
CA ASN A 29 -2.32 7.29 -1.97
C ASN A 29 -3.76 6.83 -2.18
N LEU A 30 -4.55 6.80 -1.10
CA LEU A 30 -5.95 6.40 -1.12
C LEU A 30 -6.81 7.62 -0.81
N PHE A 31 -7.89 7.81 -1.56
CA PHE A 31 -8.82 8.93 -1.38
C PHE A 31 -10.17 8.40 -0.89
N LEU A 32 -10.72 9.04 0.14
CA LEU A 32 -12.03 8.72 0.70
C LEU A 32 -12.88 9.99 0.72
N ALA A 33 -14.03 9.97 0.06
CA ALA A 33 -15.02 11.01 0.21
C ALA A 33 -15.66 10.94 1.60
N LEU A 34 -15.78 12.08 2.27
CA LEU A 34 -16.55 12.25 3.49
C LEU A 34 -18.03 12.15 3.12
N GLU A 35 -18.73 11.23 3.79
CA GLU A 35 -20.16 11.05 3.56
C GLU A 35 -20.96 12.15 4.28
N GLN A 36 -22.17 12.46 3.80
CA GLN A 36 -23.01 13.49 4.41
C GLN A 36 -23.33 13.10 5.87
N ASP A 37 -23.18 14.05 6.79
CA ASP A 37 -23.37 13.85 8.23
C ASP A 37 -22.49 12.72 8.83
N GLU A 38 -21.41 12.33 8.15
CA GLU A 38 -20.49 11.33 8.65
C GLU A 38 -19.67 11.88 9.82
N PRO A 39 -19.73 11.25 11.01
CA PRO A 39 -18.86 11.65 12.10
C PRO A 39 -17.40 11.33 11.73
N TYR A 40 -16.46 12.19 12.11
CA TYR A 40 -15.03 12.00 11.79
C TYR A 40 -14.48 10.63 12.21
N GLY A 41 -14.97 10.05 13.31
CA GLY A 41 -14.60 8.69 13.74
C GLY A 41 -14.97 7.59 12.72
N SER A 42 -16.07 7.77 11.97
CA SER A 42 -16.44 6.86 10.88
C SER A 42 -15.47 6.97 9.70
N LEU A 43 -15.05 8.19 9.35
CA LEU A 43 -14.03 8.40 8.31
C LEU A 43 -12.72 7.72 8.70
N VAL A 44 -12.28 7.88 9.95
CA VAL A 44 -11.07 7.24 10.46
C VAL A 44 -11.18 5.70 10.39
N ARG A 45 -12.33 5.13 10.73
CA ARG A 45 -12.57 3.68 10.60
C ARG A 45 -12.48 3.23 9.14
N ARG A 46 -13.09 3.95 8.20
CA ARG A 46 -12.98 3.64 6.76
C ARG A 46 -11.55 3.78 6.27
N ALA A 47 -10.82 4.79 6.73
CA ALA A 47 -9.40 4.97 6.43
C ALA A 47 -8.55 3.80 6.91
N ASN A 48 -8.80 3.28 8.11
CA ASN A 48 -8.10 2.11 8.63
C ASN A 48 -8.36 0.85 7.79
N MET A 49 -9.63 0.63 7.39
CA MET A 49 -9.99 -0.49 6.51
C MET A 49 -9.34 -0.37 5.13
N ALA A 50 -9.33 0.84 4.55
CA ALA A 50 -8.72 1.10 3.25
C ALA A 50 -7.20 0.88 3.28
N ALA A 51 -6.52 1.41 4.31
CA ALA A 51 -5.09 1.20 4.49
C ALA A 51 -4.75 -0.28 4.73
N ARG A 52 -5.56 -1.00 5.52
CA ARG A 52 -5.40 -2.45 5.72
C ARG A 52 -5.46 -3.22 4.40
N ALA A 53 -6.51 -2.97 3.62
CA ALA A 53 -6.69 -3.61 2.33
C ALA A 53 -5.56 -3.26 1.34
N GLY A 54 -5.11 -2.00 1.35
CA GLY A 54 -3.99 -1.54 0.53
C GLY A 54 -2.67 -2.20 0.91
N ALA A 55 -2.38 -2.36 2.21
CA ALA A 55 -1.16 -3.01 2.69
C ALA A 55 -1.16 -4.49 2.34
N GLN A 56 -2.26 -5.19 2.62
CA GLN A 56 -2.40 -6.61 2.28
C GLN A 56 -2.21 -6.83 0.77
N ARG A 57 -2.93 -6.08 -0.06
CA ARG A 57 -2.82 -6.17 -1.52
C ARG A 57 -1.39 -5.90 -2.00
N SER A 58 -0.72 -4.91 -1.45
CA SER A 58 0.65 -4.56 -1.85
C SER A 58 1.62 -5.70 -1.56
N PHE A 59 1.53 -6.30 -0.37
CA PHE A 59 2.40 -7.42 -0.02
C PHE A 59 2.07 -8.70 -0.79
N ASP A 60 0.80 -8.91 -1.16
CA ASP A 60 0.37 -10.07 -1.95
C ASP A 60 0.74 -9.95 -3.44
N GLN A 61 0.86 -8.73 -3.97
CA GLN A 61 1.12 -8.47 -5.39
C GLN A 61 2.56 -8.76 -5.82
N ASP A 62 3.55 -8.46 -4.97
CA ASP A 62 4.96 -8.71 -5.28
C ASP A 62 5.75 -9.07 -4.01
N LEU A 63 6.44 -10.21 -4.05
CA LEU A 63 7.28 -10.71 -2.96
C LEU A 63 8.49 -9.79 -2.68
N LEU A 64 8.91 -8.99 -3.66
CA LEU A 64 10.01 -8.02 -3.53
C LEU A 64 9.61 -6.75 -2.76
N ILE A 65 8.32 -6.52 -2.52
CA ILE A 65 7.88 -5.41 -1.66
C ILE A 65 8.18 -5.78 -0.21
N THR A 66 9.09 -5.05 0.43
CA THR A 66 9.48 -5.27 1.84
C THR A 66 8.91 -4.21 2.78
N GLU A 67 8.47 -3.08 2.25
CA GLU A 67 7.84 -1.99 3.00
C GLU A 67 6.68 -1.41 2.20
N VAL A 68 5.63 -1.01 2.91
CA VAL A 68 4.48 -0.32 2.34
C VAL A 68 4.28 1.00 3.09
N VAL A 69 4.12 2.08 2.32
CA VAL A 69 3.73 3.40 2.82
C VAL A 69 2.41 3.78 2.16
N ILE A 70 1.36 3.99 2.96
CA ILE A 70 0.04 4.39 2.48
C ILE A 70 -0.33 5.71 3.12
N ILE A 71 -0.75 6.68 2.32
CA ILE A 71 -1.39 7.90 2.79
C ILE A 71 -2.87 7.79 2.45
N VAL A 72 -3.74 7.95 3.45
CA VAL A 72 -5.17 8.03 3.23
C VAL A 72 -5.61 9.47 3.40
N THR A 73 -6.17 10.04 2.35
CA THR A 73 -6.68 11.41 2.28
C THR A 73 -8.19 11.38 2.31
N GLY A 74 -8.78 12.14 3.22
CA GLY A 74 -10.22 12.40 3.24
C GLY A 74 -10.53 13.64 2.40
N GLU A 75 -11.62 13.62 1.66
CA GLU A 75 -12.09 14.75 0.86
C GLU A 75 -13.52 15.10 1.25
N ASN A 76 -13.81 16.37 1.56
CA ASN A 76 -15.18 16.79 1.85
C ASN A 76 -15.97 17.16 0.56
N SER A 77 -17.25 17.50 0.72
CA SER A 77 -18.13 17.89 -0.40
C SER A 77 -17.65 19.10 -1.20
N ASP A 78 -16.82 19.95 -0.59
CA ASP A 78 -16.29 21.18 -1.18
C ASP A 78 -14.94 20.94 -1.90
N GLY A 79 -14.50 19.68 -1.98
CA GLY A 79 -13.26 19.30 -2.65
C GLY A 79 -11.99 19.53 -1.81
N ILE A 80 -12.13 19.78 -0.51
CA ILE A 80 -10.96 19.94 0.38
C ILE A 80 -10.43 18.57 0.75
N SER A 81 -9.22 18.28 0.28
CA SER A 81 -8.49 17.03 0.52
C SER A 81 -7.48 17.19 1.67
N VAL A 82 -7.61 16.37 2.72
CA VAL A 82 -6.76 16.41 3.92
C VAL A 82 -6.27 15.00 4.29
N PRO A 83 -4.97 14.79 4.53
CA PRO A 83 -4.47 13.51 5.03
C PRO A 83 -5.11 13.16 6.38
N VAL A 84 -5.71 11.98 6.49
CA VAL A 84 -6.35 11.46 7.71
C VAL A 84 -5.37 10.58 8.48
N LEU A 85 -4.67 9.69 7.78
CA LEU A 85 -3.62 8.86 8.36
C LEU A 85 -2.53 8.50 7.34
N THR A 86 -1.37 8.15 7.87
CA THR A 86 -0.29 7.48 7.13
C THR A 86 -0.01 6.14 7.78
N LEU A 87 -0.02 5.06 7.00
CA LEU A 87 0.46 3.74 7.40
C LEU A 87 1.87 3.54 6.85
N ARG A 88 2.84 3.20 7.69
CA ARG A 88 4.16 2.74 7.24
C ARG A 88 4.49 1.45 7.98
N VAL A 89 4.72 0.37 7.24
CA VAL A 89 4.94 -0.94 7.84
C VAL A 89 5.78 -1.82 6.92
N SER A 90 6.69 -2.60 7.50
CA SER A 90 7.43 -3.64 6.78
C SER A 90 6.61 -4.92 6.62
N ARG A 91 6.99 -5.77 5.67
CA ARG A 91 6.37 -7.10 5.48
C ARG A 91 6.45 -7.94 6.75
N GLN A 92 7.58 -7.89 7.44
CA GLN A 92 7.80 -8.65 8.67
C GLN A 92 6.84 -8.20 9.77
N GLU A 93 6.78 -6.89 10.04
CA GLU A 93 5.84 -6.31 11.01
C GLU A 93 4.38 -6.60 10.64
N TRP A 94 4.02 -6.45 9.36
CA TRP A 94 2.66 -6.72 8.90
C TRP A 94 2.26 -8.19 9.06
N SER A 95 3.18 -9.12 8.79
CA SER A 95 2.94 -10.56 8.96
C SER A 95 2.72 -10.94 10.43
N GLN A 96 3.34 -10.22 11.36
CA GLN A 96 3.19 -10.45 12.80
C GLN A 96 1.93 -9.75 13.35
N GLN A 97 1.60 -8.57 12.84
CA GLN A 97 0.46 -7.78 13.29
C GLN A 97 -0.21 -7.04 12.11
N PRO A 98 -1.18 -7.67 11.42
CA PRO A 98 -1.86 -7.10 10.25
C PRO A 98 -3.02 -6.17 10.65
N VAL A 99 -2.74 -5.24 11.57
CA VAL A 99 -3.69 -4.29 12.15
C VAL A 99 -3.16 -2.88 11.93
N THR A 100 -3.91 -2.05 11.20
CA THR A 100 -3.49 -0.70 10.78
C THR A 100 -3.13 0.19 11.97
N GLU A 101 -3.92 0.11 13.05
CA GLU A 101 -3.83 0.97 14.23
C GLU A 101 -2.46 0.93 14.93
N TYR A 102 -1.71 -0.18 14.80
CA TYR A 102 -0.38 -0.34 15.42
C TYR A 102 0.72 0.42 14.68
N TRP A 103 0.52 0.68 13.39
CA TRP A 103 1.54 1.19 12.48
C TRP A 103 1.14 2.53 11.85
N ALA A 104 -0.09 2.99 12.10
CA ALA A 104 -0.62 4.23 11.56
C ALA A 104 -0.26 5.44 12.42
N THR A 105 0.04 6.54 11.73
CA THR A 105 0.13 7.89 12.30
C THR A 105 -1.09 8.68 11.88
N TYR A 106 -1.87 9.17 12.84
CA TYR A 106 -3.09 9.93 12.60
C TYR A 106 -2.85 11.43 12.63
N PHE A 107 -3.42 12.16 11.67
CA PHE A 107 -3.33 13.61 11.60
C PHE A 107 -4.46 14.25 12.42
N ARG A 108 -4.13 14.73 13.63
CA ARG A 108 -5.13 15.27 14.57
C ARG A 108 -5.88 16.50 14.05
N GLY A 109 -5.23 17.31 13.21
CA GLY A 109 -5.84 18.51 12.63
C GLY A 109 -6.80 18.23 11.47
N ALA A 110 -6.87 16.99 10.97
CA ALA A 110 -7.65 16.69 9.78
C ALA A 110 -9.16 16.92 9.98
N GLN A 111 -9.66 16.62 11.18
CA GLN A 111 -11.06 16.89 11.54
C GLN A 111 -11.41 18.38 11.39
N THR A 112 -10.64 19.25 12.04
CA THR A 112 -10.90 20.70 12.02
C THR A 112 -10.85 21.26 10.60
N LEU A 113 -9.92 20.78 9.76
CA LEU A 113 -9.77 21.27 8.39
C LEU A 113 -10.92 20.83 7.46
N LEU A 114 -11.42 19.61 7.66
CA LEU A 114 -12.57 19.08 6.91
C LEU A 114 -13.90 19.71 7.34
N GLU A 115 -14.04 20.06 8.63
CA GLU A 115 -15.22 20.72 9.19
C GLU A 115 -15.22 22.25 8.96
N SER A 116 -14.06 22.92 9.01
CA SER A 116 -14.00 24.37 8.81
C SER A 116 -14.45 24.77 7.41
N SER A 117 -14.21 23.90 6.43
CA SER A 117 -14.52 24.16 5.04
C SER A 117 -15.99 23.97 4.71
N SER A 118 -16.67 22.97 5.29
CA SER A 118 -18.12 22.82 5.13
C SER A 118 -18.92 24.02 5.65
N SER A 119 -18.39 24.75 6.63
CA SER A 119 -19.01 25.98 7.17
C SER A 119 -18.82 27.25 6.32
N SER A 120 -17.96 27.22 5.30
CA SER A 120 -17.61 28.41 4.50
C SER A 120 -18.48 28.65 3.25
N SER A 121 -19.59 27.93 3.11
CA SER A 121 -20.60 28.18 2.09
C SER A 121 -21.47 29.39 2.48
N PHE A 122 -21.15 30.56 1.93
CA PHE A 122 -21.97 31.79 2.02
C PHE A 122 -23.01 31.87 0.90
#